data_AF-A0A1I5K557-F1
#
_entry.id   AF-A0A1I5K557-F1
#
_cell.length_a   1.000
_cell.length_b   1.000
_cell.length_c   1.000
_cell.angle_alpha   90.00
_cell.angle_beta   90.00
_cell.angle_gamma   90.00
#
_symmetry.space_group_name_H-M   'P 1'
#
loop_
_entity.id
_entity.type
_entity.pdbx_description
1 polymer ?
#
loop_
_entity_poly.entity_id
_entity_poly.type
_entity_poly.pdbx_seq_one_letter_code
_entity_poly.pdbx_strand_id
1 'polypeptide(L)'
;MAPTERIWSVAKATIEGKPIIYKFIADAPPLNIQHTMPWLTVISWKYEAAQNNGLPPARINKEMIRLEDGLETIGGNGSVYLDAYTATGNGLKEFVYYIADREAFMANLNQALSDHPAYPIEINFYEDPEWSDLAKLHQSMSTVH
;
A
#
# COMPACT_ATOMS: atom_id res chain seq x y z
N MET A 1 -17.73 16.47 5.61
CA MET A 1 -16.34 16.80 5.24
C MET A 1 -16.13 16.28 3.83
N ALA A 2 -15.60 17.10 2.92
CA ALA A 2 -15.23 16.61 1.59
C ALA A 2 -14.12 15.56 1.74
N PRO A 3 -14.09 14.48 0.95
CA PRO A 3 -12.90 13.67 0.87
C PRO A 3 -11.77 14.58 0.41
N THR A 4 -10.74 14.75 1.23
CA THR A 4 -9.51 15.40 0.78
C THR A 4 -9.00 14.56 -0.39
N GLU A 5 -9.14 15.07 -1.62
CA GLU A 5 -8.49 14.50 -2.79
C GLU A 5 -6.99 14.47 -2.49
N ARG A 6 -6.46 13.29 -2.19
CA ARG A 6 -5.03 13.11 -1.94
C ARG A 6 -4.34 13.12 -3.28
N ILE A 7 -3.34 13.97 -3.42
CA ILE A 7 -2.47 13.99 -4.59
C ILE A 7 -1.59 12.75 -4.51
N TRP A 8 -1.61 11.94 -5.57
CA TRP A 8 -0.77 10.75 -5.69
C TRP A 8 0.41 11.06 -6.59
N SER A 9 1.60 10.62 -6.15
CA SER A 9 2.84 10.70 -6.90
C SER A 9 3.29 9.31 -7.30
N VAL A 10 3.90 9.19 -8.48
CA VAL A 10 4.50 7.94 -8.96
C VAL A 10 6.00 8.15 -9.12
N ALA A 11 6.80 7.27 -8.53
CA ALA A 11 8.24 7.26 -8.67
C ALA A 11 8.74 5.87 -9.06
N LYS A 12 9.89 5.83 -9.72
CA LYS A 12 10.56 4.58 -10.09
C LYS A 12 11.92 4.55 -9.42
N ALA A 13 12.16 3.56 -8.58
CA ALA A 13 13.46 3.27 -8.00
C ALA A 13 14.09 2.06 -8.70
N THR A 14 15.41 1.92 -8.57
CA THR A 14 16.12 0.70 -8.98
C THR A 14 16.78 0.10 -7.74
N ILE A 15 16.31 -1.07 -7.31
CA ILE A 15 16.86 -1.80 -6.16
C ILE A 15 17.44 -3.11 -6.69
N GLU A 16 18.70 -3.40 -6.38
CA GLU A 16 19.43 -4.59 -6.86
C GLU A 16 19.40 -4.74 -8.40
N GLY A 17 19.43 -3.62 -9.13
CA GLY A 17 19.39 -3.60 -10.59
C GLY A 17 17.99 -3.83 -11.20
N LYS A 18 16.95 -4.01 -10.39
CA LYS A 18 15.57 -4.20 -10.84
C LYS A 18 14.69 -2.99 -10.53
N PRO A 19 13.78 -2.62 -11.44
CA PRO A 19 12.88 -1.50 -11.22
C PRO A 19 11.81 -1.84 -10.17
N ILE A 20 11.54 -0.89 -9.29
CA ILE A 20 10.39 -0.88 -8.39
C ILE A 20 9.61 0.40 -8.64
N ILE A 21 8.31 0.26 -8.86
CA ILE A 21 7.38 1.36 -9.07
C ILE A 21 6.69 1.63 -7.74
N TYR A 22 6.82 2.86 -7.25
CA TYR A 22 6.11 3.36 -6.08
C TYR A 22 5.00 4.30 -6.51
N LYS A 23 3.79 4.11 -5.98
CA LYS A 23 2.68 5.07 -6.06
C LYS A 23 2.34 5.46 -4.62
N PHE A 24 2.50 6.71 -4.23
CA PHE A 24 2.42 7.14 -2.84
C PHE A 24 1.68 8.47 -2.70
N ILE A 25 1.10 8.73 -1.52
CA ILE A 25 0.50 10.03 -1.23
C ILE A 25 1.59 11.10 -1.20
N ALA A 26 1.39 12.19 -1.93
CA ALA A 26 2.41 13.23 -2.12
C ALA A 26 2.73 13.97 -0.82
N ASP A 27 1.71 14.17 0.02
CA ASP A 27 1.82 14.84 1.30
C ASP A 27 1.37 13.92 2.43
N ALA A 28 2.11 13.91 3.53
CA ALA A 28 1.68 13.22 4.75
C ALA A 28 0.44 13.93 5.33
N PRO A 29 -0.51 13.18 5.91
CA PRO A 29 -1.68 13.80 6.52
C PRO A 29 -1.27 14.66 7.74
N PRO A 30 -2.11 15.60 8.20
CA PRO A 30 -1.82 16.39 9.40
C PRO A 30 -1.55 15.52 10.65
N LEU A 31 -0.71 16.02 11.58
CA LEU A 31 -0.30 15.25 12.78
C LEU A 31 -1.47 14.74 13.63
N ASN A 32 -2.58 15.48 13.72
CA ASN A 32 -3.76 15.03 14.46
C ASN A 32 -4.40 13.79 13.84
N ILE A 33 -4.20 13.54 12.54
CA ILE A 33 -4.64 12.32 11.87
C ILE A 33 -3.59 11.23 12.04
N GLN A 34 -2.30 11.54 11.89
CA GLN A 34 -1.21 10.57 12.08
C GLN A 34 -1.28 9.91 13.47
N HIS A 35 -1.47 10.71 14.53
CA HIS A 35 -1.59 10.21 15.91
C HIS A 35 -2.79 9.28 16.13
N THR A 36 -3.79 9.30 15.25
CA THR A 36 -4.94 8.37 15.35
C THR A 36 -4.70 7.04 14.65
N MET A 37 -3.62 6.91 13.87
CA MET A 37 -3.32 5.74 13.04
C MET A 37 -1.88 5.29 13.24
N PRO A 38 -1.57 4.62 14.37
CA PRO A 38 -0.20 4.29 14.73
C PRO A 38 0.31 2.98 14.13
N TRP A 39 -0.54 2.26 13.38
CA TRP A 39 -0.19 0.95 12.84
C TRP A 39 0.10 1.04 11.35
N LEU A 40 1.32 0.71 10.94
CA LEU A 40 1.67 0.44 9.56
C LEU A 40 1.22 -0.98 9.20
N THR A 41 0.38 -1.09 8.18
CA THR A 41 -0.17 -2.36 7.69
C THR A 41 0.32 -2.61 6.28
N VAL A 42 0.97 -3.75 6.07
CA VAL A 42 1.53 -4.14 4.78
C VAL A 42 0.81 -5.39 4.29
N ILE A 43 0.05 -5.25 3.20
CA ILE A 43 -0.51 -6.38 2.47
C ILE A 43 0.42 -6.68 1.30
N SER A 44 1.06 -7.84 1.33
CA SER A 44 2.08 -8.22 0.35
C SER A 44 1.66 -9.42 -0.48
N TRP A 45 2.00 -9.41 -1.77
CA TRP A 45 1.80 -10.51 -2.70
C TRP A 45 3.14 -10.82 -3.38
N LYS A 46 3.72 -11.97 -3.05
CA LYS A 46 4.92 -12.50 -3.71
C LYS A 46 4.58 -13.22 -5.01
N TYR A 47 5.32 -12.96 -6.07
CA TYR A 47 5.10 -13.58 -7.38
C TYR A 47 6.42 -13.94 -8.06
N GLU A 48 6.37 -14.92 -8.96
CA GLU A 48 7.53 -15.28 -9.76
C GLU A 48 7.87 -14.17 -10.77
N ALA A 49 8.99 -13.49 -10.50
CA ALA A 49 9.54 -12.40 -11.30
C ALA A 49 10.62 -12.87 -12.29
N ALA A 50 10.77 -14.19 -12.49
CA ALA A 50 11.82 -14.78 -13.34
C ALA A 50 11.78 -14.28 -14.79
N GLN A 51 10.61 -13.82 -15.25
CA GLN A 51 10.40 -13.23 -16.57
C GLN A 51 9.77 -11.83 -16.36
N ASN A 52 10.05 -10.86 -17.25
CA ASN A 52 9.56 -9.46 -17.20
C ASN A 52 10.28 -8.49 -16.24
N ASN A 53 11.59 -8.65 -16.04
CA ASN A 53 12.42 -7.65 -15.34
C ASN A 53 11.93 -7.28 -13.92
N GLY A 54 11.39 -8.26 -13.18
CA GLY A 54 10.85 -8.04 -11.84
C GLY A 54 9.36 -7.71 -11.77
N LEU A 55 8.69 -7.44 -12.90
CA LEU A 55 7.26 -7.10 -12.96
C LEU A 55 6.36 -8.35 -13.07
N PRO A 56 5.10 -8.28 -12.61
CA PRO A 56 4.21 -9.44 -12.63
C PRO A 56 3.82 -9.83 -14.07
N PRO A 57 3.74 -11.13 -14.38
CA PRO A 57 3.16 -11.60 -15.65
C PRO A 57 1.72 -11.12 -15.83
N ALA A 58 1.27 -10.90 -17.07
CA ALA A 58 -0.04 -10.31 -17.37
C ALA A 58 -1.22 -11.00 -16.67
N ARG A 59 -1.19 -12.33 -16.51
CA ARG A 59 -2.23 -13.08 -15.79
C ARG A 59 -2.23 -12.73 -14.29
N ILE A 60 -1.08 -12.73 -13.64
CA ILE A 60 -0.95 -12.36 -12.22
C ILE A 60 -1.30 -10.89 -12.02
N ASN A 61 -0.89 -10.01 -12.94
CA ASN A 61 -1.21 -8.60 -12.88
C ASN A 61 -2.72 -8.34 -12.90
N LYS A 62 -3.50 -9.11 -13.69
CA LYS A 62 -4.97 -9.02 -13.68
C LYS A 62 -5.57 -9.38 -12.32
N GLU A 63 -5.07 -10.42 -11.67
CA GLU A 63 -5.53 -10.79 -10.33
C GLU A 63 -5.14 -9.74 -9.28
N MET A 64 -3.95 -9.16 -9.40
CA MET A 64 -3.50 -8.06 -8.54
C MET A 64 -4.30 -6.78 -8.72
N ILE A 65 -4.76 -6.49 -9.94
CA ILE A 65 -5.69 -5.38 -10.21
C ILE A 65 -7.03 -5.67 -9.54
N ARG A 66 -7.56 -6.89 -9.68
CA ARG A 66 -8.81 -7.28 -9.01
C ARG A 66 -8.72 -7.19 -7.49
N LEU A 67 -7.57 -7.56 -6.90
CA LEU A 67 -7.32 -7.35 -5.48
C LEU A 67 -7.31 -5.85 -5.16
N GLU A 68 -6.55 -5.04 -5.90
CA GLU A 68 -6.47 -3.58 -5.71
C GLU A 68 -7.86 -2.93 -5.75
N ASP A 69 -8.68 -3.25 -6.76
CA ASP A 69 -10.06 -2.78 -6.88
C ASP A 69 -10.90 -3.17 -5.64
N GLY A 70 -10.72 -4.38 -5.10
CA GLY A 70 -11.38 -4.81 -3.88
C GLY A 70 -10.91 -4.04 -2.64
N LEU A 71 -9.60 -3.77 -2.54
CA LEU A 71 -9.02 -2.98 -1.45
C LEU A 71 -9.51 -1.52 -1.46
N GLU A 72 -9.82 -0.96 -2.63
CA GLU A 72 -10.43 0.37 -2.74
C GLU A 72 -11.85 0.44 -2.15
N THR A 73 -12.52 -0.71 -1.98
CA THR A 73 -13.88 -0.78 -1.39
C THR A 73 -13.90 -0.93 0.13
N ILE A 74 -12.74 -0.98 0.79
CA ILE A 74 -12.64 -1.08 2.25
C ILE A 74 -13.33 0.11 2.91
N GLY A 75 -14.22 -0.17 3.87
CA GLY A 75 -14.90 0.85 4.64
C GLY A 75 -13.96 1.59 5.61
N GLY A 76 -14.19 2.89 5.81
CA GLY A 76 -13.49 3.67 6.83
C GLY A 76 -12.22 4.38 6.37
N ASN A 77 -12.06 4.68 5.07
CA ASN A 77 -10.98 5.55 4.60
C ASN A 77 -11.07 6.92 5.29
N GLY A 78 -9.97 7.39 5.87
CA GLY A 78 -9.88 8.64 6.61
C GLY A 78 -10.30 8.57 8.08
N SER A 79 -10.80 7.41 8.55
CA SER A 79 -11.19 7.22 9.96
C SER A 79 -10.61 5.95 10.59
N VAL A 80 -10.66 4.83 9.87
CA VAL A 80 -10.10 3.53 10.27
C VAL A 80 -8.74 3.30 9.62
N TYR A 81 -8.58 3.75 8.38
CA TYR A 81 -7.32 3.59 7.64
C TYR A 81 -7.04 4.75 6.69
N LEU A 82 -5.80 4.84 6.26
CA LEU A 82 -5.31 5.71 5.20
C LEU A 82 -4.37 4.94 4.29
N ASP A 83 -4.57 5.09 2.99
CA ASP A 83 -3.60 4.63 1.99
C ASP A 83 -2.31 5.42 2.11
N ALA A 84 -1.17 4.73 2.19
CA ALA A 84 0.14 5.36 2.25
C ALA A 84 0.83 5.26 0.88
N TYR A 85 1.09 4.04 0.43
CA TYR A 85 1.71 3.77 -0.85
C TYR A 85 1.47 2.34 -1.34
N THR A 86 1.71 2.14 -2.63
CA THR A 86 1.90 0.82 -3.22
C THR A 86 3.29 0.72 -3.82
N ALA A 87 3.90 -0.46 -3.70
CA ALA A 87 5.18 -0.78 -4.31
C ALA A 87 5.01 -1.99 -5.21
N THR A 88 5.53 -1.97 -6.42
CA THR A 88 5.48 -3.11 -7.36
C THR A 88 6.80 -3.28 -8.07
N GLY A 89 7.42 -4.43 -7.89
CA GLY A 89 8.68 -4.78 -8.55
C GLY A 89 9.43 -5.88 -7.81
N ASN A 90 10.50 -6.38 -8.43
CA ASN A 90 11.36 -7.43 -7.88
C ASN A 90 10.62 -8.68 -7.32
N GLY A 91 9.48 -9.07 -7.92
CA GLY A 91 8.72 -10.24 -7.46
C GLY A 91 7.80 -9.98 -6.27
N LEU A 92 7.56 -8.71 -5.92
CA LEU A 92 6.75 -8.30 -4.79
C LEU A 92 5.81 -7.15 -5.18
N LYS A 93 4.54 -7.27 -4.79
CA LYS A 93 3.58 -6.16 -4.77
C LYS A 93 3.15 -5.93 -3.33
N GLU A 94 3.20 -4.68 -2.89
CA GLU A 94 2.80 -4.27 -1.54
C GLU A 94 1.74 -3.17 -1.63
N PHE A 95 0.73 -3.28 -0.77
CA PHE A 95 -0.25 -2.24 -0.50
C PHE A 95 -0.09 -1.85 0.96
N VAL A 96 0.25 -0.60 1.20
CA VAL A 96 0.65 -0.11 2.51
C VAL A 96 -0.33 0.94 3.01
N TYR A 97 -0.81 0.72 4.22
CA TYR A 97 -1.81 1.54 4.89
C TYR A 97 -1.33 1.92 6.28
N TYR A 98 -1.77 3.09 6.76
CA TYR A 98 -1.78 3.36 8.20
C TYR A 98 -3.18 3.15 8.74
N ILE A 99 -3.31 2.48 9.88
CA ILE A 99 -4.61 2.12 10.46
C ILE A 99 -4.69 2.52 11.93
N ALA A 100 -5.90 2.83 12.37
CA ALA A 100 -6.22 3.14 13.77
C ALA A 100 -6.30 1.89 14.63
N ASP A 101 -6.94 0.84 14.12
CA ASP A 101 -7.22 -0.40 14.84
C ASP A 101 -7.15 -1.61 13.91
N ARG A 102 -6.40 -2.65 14.35
CA ARG A 102 -6.15 -3.87 13.57
C ARG A 102 -7.40 -4.71 13.36
N GLU A 103 -8.25 -4.82 14.38
CA GLU A 103 -9.45 -5.67 14.32
C GLU A 103 -10.51 -5.03 13.41
N ALA A 104 -10.74 -3.73 13.57
CA ALA A 104 -11.65 -2.97 12.73
C ALA A 104 -11.21 -2.97 11.26
N PHE A 105 -9.91 -2.79 11.00
CA PHE A 105 -9.36 -2.87 9.64
C PHE A 105 -9.57 -4.26 9.05
N MET A 106 -9.24 -5.34 9.77
CA MET A 106 -9.41 -6.71 9.29
C MET A 106 -10.87 -7.07 9.05
N ALA A 107 -11.80 -6.60 9.89
CA ALA A 107 -13.23 -6.79 9.67
C ALA A 107 -13.69 -6.13 8.36
N ASN A 108 -13.30 -4.87 8.13
CA ASN A 108 -13.65 -4.14 6.92
C ASN A 108 -12.99 -4.74 5.67
N LEU A 109 -11.74 -5.19 5.79
CA LEU A 109 -11.00 -5.88 4.73
C LEU A 109 -11.70 -7.19 4.31
N ASN A 110 -12.05 -8.03 5.28
CA ASN A 110 -12.75 -9.29 5.00
C ASN A 110 -14.13 -9.07 4.39
N GLN A 111 -14.84 -8.02 4.81
CA GLN A 111 -16.11 -7.64 4.21
C GLN A 111 -15.93 -7.20 2.75
N ALA A 112 -14.96 -6.34 2.47
CA ALA A 112 -14.65 -5.85 1.13
C ALA A 112 -14.26 -6.98 0.17
N LEU A 113 -13.52 -7.98 0.65
CA LEU A 113 -13.04 -9.11 -0.15
C LEU A 113 -13.93 -10.37 -0.05
N SER A 114 -15.13 -10.27 0.52
CA SER A 114 -15.98 -11.44 0.78
C SER A 114 -16.40 -12.22 -0.49
N ASP A 115 -16.59 -11.52 -1.62
CA ASP A 115 -16.93 -12.10 -2.92
C ASP A 115 -15.71 -12.38 -3.82
N HIS A 116 -14.50 -12.23 -3.27
CA HIS A 116 -13.25 -12.42 -4.00
C HIS A 116 -12.72 -13.86 -3.85
N PRO A 117 -11.93 -14.35 -4.83
CA PRO A 117 -11.15 -15.57 -4.63
C PRO A 117 -10.10 -15.37 -3.53
N ALA A 118 -9.65 -16.48 -2.93
CA ALA A 118 -8.51 -16.43 -2.02
C ALA A 118 -7.24 -16.00 -2.77
N TYR A 119 -6.58 -14.96 -2.25
CA TYR A 119 -5.33 -14.44 -2.78
C TYR A 119 -4.14 -14.96 -1.97
N PRO A 120 -2.96 -15.19 -2.60
CA PRO A 120 -1.74 -15.59 -1.90
C PRO A 120 -1.06 -14.36 -1.28
N ILE A 121 -1.78 -13.67 -0.37
CA ILE A 121 -1.31 -12.48 0.32
C ILE A 121 -0.85 -12.78 1.75
N GLU A 122 0.15 -12.05 2.21
CA GLU A 122 0.56 -11.98 3.61
C GLU A 122 0.24 -10.59 4.15
N ILE A 123 -0.37 -10.49 5.33
CA ILE A 123 -0.72 -9.23 5.98
C ILE A 123 0.12 -9.12 7.25
N ASN A 124 0.90 -8.04 7.36
CA ASN A 124 1.72 -7.75 8.53
C ASN A 124 1.34 -6.39 9.12
N PHE A 125 1.48 -6.28 10.45
CA PHE A 125 1.22 -5.06 11.21
C PHE A 125 2.46 -4.67 11.99
N TYR A 126 2.83 -3.40 11.92
CA TYR A 126 3.96 -2.82 12.62
C TYR A 126 3.51 -1.55 13.34
N GLU A 127 4.07 -1.30 14.53
CA GLU A 127 3.88 -0.01 15.19
C GLU A 127 4.80 1.03 14.53
N ASP A 128 4.19 2.08 14.00
CA ASP A 128 4.88 3.25 13.44
C ASP A 128 4.07 4.54 13.72
N PRO A 129 3.94 4.94 15.00
CA PRO A 129 3.16 6.12 15.39
C PRO A 129 3.70 7.42 14.80
N GLU A 130 4.97 7.44 14.44
CA GLU A 130 5.66 8.60 13.87
C GLU A 130 5.58 8.63 12.32
N TRP A 131 4.93 7.65 11.71
CA TRP A 131 4.81 7.54 10.24
C TRP A 131 6.19 7.56 9.54
N SER A 132 7.18 6.97 10.20
CA SER A 132 8.57 7.00 9.79
C SER A 132 8.80 6.30 8.45
N ASP A 133 8.01 5.27 8.12
CA ASP A 133 8.14 4.58 6.83
C ASP A 133 7.77 5.50 5.65
N LEU A 134 6.64 6.20 5.75
CA LEU A 134 6.22 7.13 4.70
C LEU A 134 7.20 8.31 4.57
N ALA A 135 7.65 8.85 5.70
CA ALA A 135 8.63 9.94 5.71
C ALA A 135 9.95 9.56 5.03
N LYS A 136 10.45 8.33 5.27
CA LYS A 136 11.64 7.79 4.58
C LYS A 136 11.40 7.65 3.08
N LEU A 137 10.22 7.18 2.67
CA LEU A 137 9.86 7.09 1.26
C LEU A 137 9.92 8.47 0.60
N HIS A 138 9.28 9.49 1.19
CA HIS A 138 9.34 10.87 0.68
C HIS A 138 10.77 11.41 0.57
N GLN A 139 11.61 11.17 1.58
CA GLN A 139 13.01 11.59 1.57
C GLN A 139 13.81 10.90 0.44
N SER A 140 13.58 9.61 0.24
CA SER A 140 14.27 8.83 -0.79
C SER A 140 13.91 9.31 -2.20
N MET A 141 12.64 9.65 -2.44
CA MET A 141 12.17 10.10 -3.75
C MET A 141 12.53 11.56 -4.05
N SER A 142 12.78 12.37 -3.01
CA SER A 142 13.28 13.75 -3.18
C SER A 142 14.77 13.82 -3.55
N THR A 143 15.54 12.77 -3.26
CA THR A 143 17.00 12.75 -3.42
C THR A 143 17.46 12.27 -4.80
N VAL A 144 16.54 11.78 -5.65
CA VAL A 144 16.85 11.38 -7.02
C VAL A 144 16.86 12.64 -7.91
N HIS A 145 18.01 13.31 -7.99
CA HIS A 145 18.33 14.34 -9.00
C HIS A 145 19.39 13.83 -9.96
#